data_AF-A0A914F7Z3-F1
#
_entry.id   AF-A0A914F7Z3-F1
#
_cell.length_a   1.000
_cell.length_b   1.000
_cell.length_c   1.000
_cell.angle_alpha   90.00
_cell.angle_beta   90.00
_cell.angle_gamma   90.00
#
_symmetry.space_group_name_H-M   'P 1'
#
loop_
_entity.id
_entity.type
_entity.pdbx_description
1 polymer ?
#
loop_
_entity_poly.entity_id
_entity_poly.type
_entity_poly.pdbx_seq_one_letter_code
_entity_poly.pdbx_strand_id
1 'polypeptide(L)'
;MAGYAEAASLIDKKKTQFIDRLRQAVEIPSVSADAAFRNDIFRMIDWTQKELEKLGTKCEQIKNGKQKLPSGEEIDLPPVLFGTLGNDKAKKTLLELEKLGTKCEQIKNGKQKLPSGEEID
;
A
#
# COMPACT_ATOMS: atom_id res chain seq x y z
N MET A 1 -19.32 -21.17 12.37
CA MET A 1 -18.57 -22.08 11.47
C MET A 1 -19.01 -21.96 10.01
N ALA A 2 -20.31 -21.87 9.68
CA ALA A 2 -20.78 -21.76 8.29
C ALA A 2 -20.26 -20.53 7.50
N GLY A 3 -20.19 -19.35 8.14
CA GLY A 3 -19.76 -18.11 7.45
C GLY A 3 -18.29 -18.09 7.00
N TYR A 4 -17.39 -18.80 7.68
CA TYR A 4 -15.97 -18.84 7.29
C TYR A 4 -15.73 -19.70 6.05
N ALA A 5 -16.43 -20.83 5.93
CA ALA A 5 -16.32 -21.70 4.76
C ALA A 5 -16.86 -21.01 3.50
N GLU A 6 -17.95 -20.25 3.64
CA GLU A 6 -18.48 -19.43 2.55
C GLU A 6 -17.50 -18.31 2.14
N ALA A 7 -16.94 -17.59 3.11
CA ALA A 7 -15.94 -16.55 2.85
C ALA A 7 -14.70 -17.10 2.14
N ALA A 8 -14.18 -18.26 2.58
CA ALA A 8 -13.05 -18.92 1.93
C ALA A 8 -13.36 -19.28 0.47
N SER A 9 -14.53 -19.87 0.20
CA SER A 9 -14.95 -20.18 -1.16
C SER A 9 -15.08 -18.94 -2.06
N LEU A 10 -15.57 -17.83 -1.50
CA LEU A 10 -15.65 -16.55 -2.23
C LEU A 10 -14.26 -15.97 -2.54
N ILE A 11 -13.30 -16.14 -1.62
CA ILE A 11 -11.91 -15.73 -1.84
C ILE A 11 -11.30 -16.52 -3.00
N ASP A 12 -11.45 -17.84 -3.01
CA ASP A 12 -10.93 -18.71 -4.06
C ASP A 12 -11.49 -18.34 -5.44
N LYS A 13 -12.80 -18.09 -5.51
CA LYS A 13 -13.48 -17.66 -6.76
C LYS A 13 -13.00 -16.30 -7.27
N LYS A 14 -12.50 -15.43 -6.40
CA LYS A 14 -12.01 -14.08 -6.75
C LYS A 14 -10.50 -13.99 -6.90
N LYS A 15 -9.77 -15.11 -6.81
CA LYS A 15 -8.30 -15.15 -6.86
C LYS A 15 -7.70 -14.33 -8.00
N THR A 16 -8.21 -14.47 -9.23
CA THR A 16 -7.72 -13.70 -10.39
C THR A 16 -7.84 -12.19 -10.16
N GLN A 17 -8.96 -11.71 -9.63
CA GLN A 17 -9.17 -10.29 -9.34
C GLN A 17 -8.20 -9.77 -8.28
N PHE A 18 -7.89 -10.60 -7.28
CA PHE A 18 -6.91 -10.22 -6.25
C PHE A 18 -5.49 -10.17 -6.79
N ILE A 19 -5.12 -11.11 -7.66
CA ILE A 19 -3.82 -11.09 -8.35
C ILE A 19 -3.71 -9.85 -9.24
N ASP A 20 -4.76 -9.52 -10.01
CA ASP A 20 -4.77 -8.32 -10.86
C ASP A 20 -4.67 -7.03 -10.04
N ARG A 21 -5.38 -6.94 -8.91
CA ARG A 21 -5.28 -5.79 -8.01
C ARG A 21 -3.87 -5.68 -7.41
N LEU A 22 -3.28 -6.80 -7.01
CA LEU A 22 -1.90 -6.82 -6.50
C LEU A 22 -0.90 -6.38 -7.57
N ARG A 23 -1.06 -6.85 -8.82
CA ARG A 23 -0.22 -6.43 -9.95
C ARG A 23 -0.29 -4.92 -10.15
N GLN A 24 -1.49 -4.35 -10.16
CA GLN A 24 -1.68 -2.89 -10.29
C GLN A 24 -0.99 -2.10 -9.17
N ALA A 25 -1.05 -2.59 -7.94
CA ALA A 25 -0.35 -1.97 -6.81
C ALA A 25 1.18 -2.04 -7.01
N VAL A 26 1.72 -3.22 -7.28
CA VAL A 26 3.17 -3.47 -7.44
C VAL A 26 3.78 -2.69 -8.61
N GLU A 27 3.00 -2.38 -9.64
CA GLU A 27 3.42 -1.54 -10.76
C GLU A 27 3.71 -0.07 -10.36
N ILE A 28 3.26 0.37 -9.19
CA ILE A 28 3.57 1.69 -8.65
C ILE A 28 4.86 1.58 -7.82
N PRO A 29 5.99 2.18 -8.26
CA PRO A 29 7.27 2.03 -7.59
C PRO A 29 7.36 2.92 -6.34
N SER A 30 6.62 2.58 -5.28
CA SER A 30 6.50 3.36 -4.03
C SER A 30 7.71 3.23 -3.09
N VAL A 31 8.91 3.51 -3.60
CA VAL A 31 10.19 3.35 -2.89
C VAL A 31 10.43 4.52 -1.92
N SER A 32 10.21 4.28 -0.62
CA SER A 32 10.25 5.34 0.40
C SER A 32 11.63 5.90 0.76
N ALA A 33 12.69 5.14 0.49
CA ALA A 33 14.06 5.53 0.85
C ALA A 33 14.78 6.36 -0.23
N ASP A 34 14.19 6.51 -1.42
CA ASP A 34 14.72 7.32 -2.51
C ASP A 34 13.76 8.48 -2.80
N ALA A 35 14.26 9.71 -2.67
CA ALA A 35 13.49 10.94 -2.86
C ALA A 35 12.94 11.07 -4.29
N ALA A 36 13.58 10.45 -5.29
CA ALA A 36 13.11 10.48 -6.68
C ALA A 36 11.73 9.82 -6.86
N PHE A 37 11.41 8.82 -6.04
CA PHE A 37 10.13 8.09 -6.07
C PHE A 37 9.07 8.73 -5.17
N ARG A 38 9.32 9.93 -4.62
CA ARG A 38 8.39 10.58 -3.69
C ARG A 38 6.98 10.71 -4.29
N ASN A 39 6.88 11.11 -5.56
CA ASN A 39 5.60 11.22 -6.26
C ASN A 39 4.89 9.87 -6.46
N ASP A 40 5.62 8.77 -6.60
CA ASP A 40 5.03 7.43 -6.71
C ASP A 40 4.40 6.98 -5.39
N ILE A 41 4.91 7.44 -4.25
CA ILE A 41 4.29 7.17 -2.94
C ILE A 41 2.95 7.91 -2.82
N PHE A 42 2.89 9.18 -3.26
CA PHE A 42 1.61 9.91 -3.31
C PHE A 42 0.60 9.20 -4.23
N ARG A 43 1.05 8.76 -5.41
CA ARG A 43 0.24 7.98 -6.34
C ARG A 43 -0.25 6.67 -5.72
N MET A 44 0.60 5.97 -4.98
CA MET A 44 0.23 4.74 -4.27
C MET A 44 -0.88 5.02 -3.24
N ILE A 45 -0.73 6.07 -2.43
CA ILE A 45 -1.74 6.44 -1.43
C ILE A 45 -3.08 6.80 -2.09
N ASP A 46 -3.05 7.58 -3.17
CA ASP A 46 -4.25 7.93 -3.94
C ASP A 46 -4.92 6.69 -4.56
N TRP A 47 -4.13 5.74 -5.05
CA TRP A 47 -4.63 4.48 -5.59
C TRP A 47 -5.27 3.64 -4.49
N THR A 48 -4.62 3.50 -3.34
CA THR A 48 -5.16 2.77 -2.18
C THR A 48 -6.46 3.39 -1.68
N GLN A 49 -6.53 4.72 -1.58
CA GLN A 49 -7.76 5.42 -1.22
C GLN A 49 -8.91 5.04 -2.16
N LYS A 50 -8.69 5.08 -3.48
CA LYS A 50 -9.73 4.74 -4.47
C LYS A 50 -10.18 3.29 -4.35
N GLU A 51 -9.27 2.35 -4.08
CA GLU A 51 -9.64 0.94 -3.87
C GLU A 51 -10.47 0.74 -2.59
N LEU A 52 -10.13 1.45 -1.51
CA LEU A 52 -10.87 1.39 -0.25
C LEU A 52 -12.26 2.03 -0.37
N GLU A 53 -12.37 3.16 -1.06
CA GLU A 53 -13.64 3.86 -1.31
C GLU A 53 -14.61 3.02 -2.14
N LYS A 54 -14.10 2.27 -3.14
CA LYS A 54 -14.92 1.30 -3.90
C LYS A 54 -15.57 0.22 -3.03
N LEU A 55 -14.97 -0.08 -1.87
CA LEU A 55 -15.50 -1.04 -0.89
C LEU A 55 -16.43 -0.38 0.15
N GLY A 56 -16.68 0.93 0.03
CA GLY A 56 -17.53 1.69 0.96
C GLY A 56 -16.80 2.26 2.17
N THR A 57 -15.45 2.26 2.16
CA THR A 57 -14.64 2.87 3.22
C THR A 57 -14.68 4.39 3.10
N LYS A 58 -14.85 5.09 4.22
CA LYS A 58 -14.66 6.55 4.28
C LYS A 58 -13.18 6.83 4.49
N CYS A 59 -12.55 7.53 3.55
CA CYS A 59 -11.12 7.78 3.56
C CYS A 59 -10.78 9.25 3.77
N GLU A 60 -9.67 9.51 4.45
CA GLU A 60 -9.09 10.84 4.65
C GLU A 60 -7.56 10.77 4.57
N GLN A 61 -6.95 11.68 3.80
CA GLN A 61 -5.49 11.82 3.76
C GLN A 61 -5.05 12.99 4.65
N ILE A 62 -4.29 12.67 5.69
CA ILE A 62 -3.77 13.65 6.65
C ILE A 62 -2.34 14.02 6.27
N LYS A 63 -2.10 15.30 6.01
CA LYS A 63 -0.76 15.82 5.68
C LYS A 63 0.21 15.56 6.82
N ASN A 64 1.41 15.07 6.49
CA ASN A 64 2.40 14.62 7.47
C ASN A 64 3.66 15.52 7.53
N GLY A 65 3.55 16.79 7.12
CA GLY A 65 4.67 17.73 7.16
C GLY A 65 5.73 17.50 6.07
N LYS A 66 6.98 17.85 6.38
CA LYS A 66 8.12 17.83 5.45
C LYS A 66 9.30 17.05 6.01
N GLN A 67 10.12 16.50 5.11
CA GLN A 67 11.39 15.84 5.41
C GLN A 67 12.54 16.68 4.86
N LYS A 68 13.55 16.95 5.70
CA LYS A 68 14.81 17.55 5.28
C LYS A 68 15.78 16.46 4.82
N LEU A 69 16.27 16.57 3.59
CA LEU A 69 17.25 15.67 3.01
C LEU A 69 18.67 16.00 3.51
N PRO A 70 19.62 15.04 3.40
CA PRO A 70 21.04 15.32 3.70
C PRO A 70 21.64 16.46 2.85
N SER A 71 21.09 16.70 1.65
CA SER A 71 21.45 17.84 0.79
C SER A 71 20.98 19.20 1.33
N GLY A 72 20.10 19.21 2.33
CA GLY A 72 19.48 20.41 2.90
C GLY A 72 18.12 20.78 2.29
N GLU A 73 17.73 20.15 1.19
CA GLU A 73 16.42 20.32 0.54
C GLU A 73 15.28 19.80 1.42
N GLU A 74 14.12 20.47 1.39
CA GLU A 74 12.91 20.01 2.07
C GLU A 74 11.86 19.51 1.08
N ILE A 75 11.41 18.28 1.29
CA ILE A 75 10.38 17.63 0.46
C ILE A 75 9.18 17.22 1.31
N ASP A 76 7.97 17.28 0.75
CA ASP A 76 6.75 16.93 1.48
C ASP A 76 6.71 15.43 1.81
N LEU A 77 6.41 15.10 3.07
CA LEU A 77 6.20 13.71 3.47
C LEU A 77 4.88 13.19 2.88
N PRO A 78 4.82 11.91 2.49
CA PRO A 78 3.56 11.29 2.09
C PRO A 78 2.52 11.40 3.21
N PRO A 79 1.24 11.67 2.88
CA PRO A 79 0.19 11.78 3.88
C PRO A 79 -0.10 10.42 4.51
N VAL A 80 -0.75 10.46 5.67
CA VAL A 80 -1.28 9.26 6.33
C VAL A 80 -2.72 9.06 5.85
N LEU A 81 -3.00 7.90 5.26
CA LEU A 81 -4.35 7.53 4.82
C LEU A 81 -5.11 6.87 5.98
N PHE A 82 -6.18 7.50 6.42
CA PHE A 82 -7.14 6.93 7.36
C PHE A 82 -8.34 6.39 6.61
N GLY A 83 -8.76 5.17 6.92
CA GLY A 83 -9.96 4.55 6.37
C GLY A 83 -10.86 4.06 7.50
N THR A 84 -12.16 4.35 7.42
CA THR A 84 -13.17 3.80 8.34
C THR A 84 -14.24 3.06 7.55
N LEU A 85 -14.39 1.75 7.80
CA LEU A 85 -15.40 0.89 7.20
C LEU A 85 -16.46 0.50 8.24
N GLY A 86 -17.66 1.06 8.11
CA GLY A 86 -18.75 0.90 9.08
C GLY A 86 -18.63 1.82 10.30
N ASN A 87 -19.73 1.94 11.07
CA ASN A 87 -19.80 2.77 12.29
C ASN A 87 -20.85 2.20 13.28
N ASP A 88 -20.90 0.87 13.38
CA ASP A 88 -21.89 0.17 14.20
C ASP A 88 -21.39 0.09 15.65
N LYS A 89 -22.07 0.81 16.56
CA LYS A 89 -21.73 0.87 17.98
C LYS A 89 -21.89 -0.48 18.71
N ALA A 90 -22.64 -1.42 18.14
CA ALA A 90 -22.79 -2.76 18.70
C ALA A 90 -21.64 -3.71 18.31
N LYS A 91 -20.81 -3.32 17.33
CA LYS A 91 -19.66 -4.10 16.89
C LYS A 91 -18.38 -3.59 17.52
N LYS A 92 -17.41 -4.49 17.68
CA LYS A 92 -16.05 -4.11 18.09
C LYS A 92 -15.36 -3.39 16.93
N THR A 93 -14.60 -2.36 17.25
CA THR A 93 -13.73 -1.67 16.29
C THR A 93 -12.33 -2.30 16.33
N LEU A 94 -11.80 -2.63 15.16
CA LEU A 94 -10.42 -3.06 14.98
C LEU A 94 -9.67 -1.97 14.22
N LEU A 95 -8.44 -1.67 14.66
CA LEU A 95 -7.51 -0.78 13.94
C LEU A 95 -6.39 -1.63 13.35
N GLU A 96 -6.16 -1.48 12.05
CA GLU A 96 -5.05 -2.09 11.33
C GLU A 96 -4.12 -0.98 10.85
N LEU A 97 -2.80 -1.16 11.06
CA LEU A 97 -1.77 -0.19 10.68
C LEU A 97 -0.83 -0.86 9.68
N GLU A 98 -0.74 -0.28 8.49
CA GLU A 98 0.07 -0.80 7.40
C GLU A 98 1.01 0.29 6.85
N LYS A 99 2.15 -0.13 6.31
CA LYS A 99 3.09 0.73 5.60
C LYS A 99 3.05 0.42 4.11
N LEU A 100 2.71 1.42 3.29
CA LEU A 100 2.62 1.30 1.82
C LEU A 100 3.94 1.56 1.08
N GLY A 101 4.99 1.95 1.80
CA GLY A 101 6.32 2.20 1.23
C GLY A 101 7.11 0.91 1.11
N THR A 102 7.57 0.59 -0.09
CA THR A 102 8.44 -0.57 -0.34
C THR A 102 9.89 -0.24 0.01
N LYS A 103 10.67 -1.30 0.27
CA LYS A 103 12.13 -1.19 0.38
C LYS A 103 12.70 -0.94 -1.01
N CYS A 104 13.82 -0.21 -1.10
CA CYS A 104 14.56 -0.10 -2.36
C CYS A 104 14.98 -1.49 -2.82
N GLU A 105 14.31 -2.02 -3.83
CA GLU A 105 14.77 -3.18 -4.58
C GLU A 105 15.10 -2.70 -5.98
N GLN A 106 16.40 -2.63 -6.29
CA GLN A 106 16.83 -2.34 -7.65
C GLN A 106 16.56 -3.57 -8.51
N ILE A 107 15.45 -3.57 -9.23
CA ILE A 107 15.23 -4.55 -10.30
C ILE A 107 16.02 -4.05 -11.51
N LYS A 108 17.21 -4.59 -11.73
CA LYS A 108 17.93 -4.46 -13.01
C LYS A 108 17.63 -5.72 -13.82
N ASN A 109 17.10 -5.55 -15.04
CA ASN A 109 16.89 -6.62 -16.03
C ASN A 109 16.07 -7.83 -15.55
N GLY A 110 15.00 -7.61 -14.76
CA GLY A 110 14.09 -8.70 -14.38
C GLY A 110 14.63 -9.70 -13.37
N LYS A 111 15.81 -9.44 -12.77
CA LYS A 111 16.33 -10.21 -11.64
C LYS A 111 16.25 -9.39 -10.35
N GLN A 112 15.70 -10.00 -9.30
CA GLN A 112 15.69 -9.41 -7.96
C GLN A 112 17.09 -9.52 -7.36
N LYS A 113 17.69 -8.40 -6.97
CA LYS A 113 18.95 -8.41 -6.22
C LYS A 113 18.67 -8.18 -4.75
N LEU A 114 18.85 -9.22 -3.94
CA LEU A 114 18.71 -9.14 -2.49
C LEU A 114 19.83 -8.26 -1.88
N PRO A 115 19.58 -7.63 -0.72
CA PRO A 115 20.56 -6.77 -0.04
C PRO A 115 21.84 -7.52 0.41
N SER A 116 21.86 -8.85 0.37
CA SER A 116 23.04 -9.70 0.59
C SER A 116 23.93 -9.84 -0.65
N GLY A 117 23.50 -9.34 -1.82
CA GLY A 117 24.25 -9.45 -3.07
C GLY A 117 24.12 -10.79 -3.79
N GLU A 118 23.33 -11.73 -3.26
CA GLU A 118 23.06 -13.01 -3.91
C GLU A 118 21.94 -12.86 -4.95
N GLU A 119 22.20 -13.38 -6.16
CA GLU A 119 21.23 -13.53 -7.23
C GLU A 119 20.57 -14.91 -7.09
N ILE A 120 19.25 -14.96 -7.14
CA ILE A 120 18.47 -16.19 -7.27
C ILE A 120 17.95 -16.27 -8.71
N ASP A 121 18.16 -17.42 -9.34
CA ASP A 121 17.74 -17.72 -10.71
C ASP A 121 16.22 -17.81 -10.88
#